data_AF-A0A7W2R9B2-F1
#
_entry.id   AF-A0A7W2R9B2-F1
#
_cell.length_a   1.000
_cell.length_b   1.000
_cell.length_c   1.000
_cell.angle_alpha   90.00
_cell.angle_beta   90.00
_cell.angle_gamma   90.00
#
_symmetry.space_group_name_H-M   'P 1'
#
loop_
_entity.id
_entity.type
_entity.pdbx_description
1 polymer ?
#
loop_
_entity_poly.entity_id
_entity_poly.type
_entity_poly.pdbx_seq_one_letter_code
_entity_poly.pdbx_strand_id
1 'polypeptide(L)'
;MAQLYFYYSSMNAGKSTHLLQSSYNYRERGLTTAIYTAQIDDRFAKGKVASRLGIDADAFLFDDSINMLVDIKNKHQAKKIDCVLIDEAQFLSTEQVKQLTDVVDLLHIPVLAYGIRTDFLGETFSGSAALLAWADKLVELKTICHCGRKANFVIRQDENGVPVKVGQQVEVGGNERYEPLCRAHFKQLVW
;
A
#
# COMPACT_ATOMS: atom_id res chain seq x y z
N MET A 1 -14.38 -1.97 18.36
CA MET A 1 -14.42 -3.04 17.34
C MET A 1 -13.18 -2.91 16.49
N ALA A 2 -12.55 -4.00 16.06
CA ALA A 2 -11.47 -3.93 15.07
C ALA A 2 -12.03 -3.34 13.76
N GLN A 3 -11.18 -2.73 12.94
CA GLN A 3 -11.60 -2.08 11.70
C GLN A 3 -10.54 -2.29 10.61
N LEU A 4 -11.00 -2.28 9.36
CA LEU A 4 -10.17 -2.23 8.17
C LEU A 4 -9.95 -0.77 7.77
N TYR A 5 -8.69 -0.35 7.75
CA TYR A 5 -8.27 0.97 7.31
C TYR A 5 -7.59 0.88 5.96
N PHE A 6 -7.94 1.78 5.04
CA PHE A 6 -7.18 2.02 3.83
C PHE A 6 -6.51 3.39 3.86
N TYR A 7 -5.20 3.38 4.08
CA TYR A 7 -4.31 4.53 3.95
C TYR A 7 -3.87 4.63 2.49
N TYR A 8 -4.55 5.51 1.74
CA TYR A 8 -4.32 5.65 0.32
C TYR A 8 -3.60 6.96 -0.02
N SER A 9 -2.85 6.95 -1.10
CA SER A 9 -2.15 8.15 -1.59
C SER A 9 -1.81 8.07 -3.08
N SER A 10 -1.25 9.14 -3.63
CA SER A 10 -0.38 9.03 -4.81
C SER A 10 1.01 8.49 -4.39
N MET A 11 1.89 8.17 -5.34
CA MET A 11 3.29 7.85 -5.00
C MET A 11 3.97 9.02 -4.27
N ASN A 12 5.02 8.71 -3.49
CA ASN A 12 5.79 9.71 -2.75
C ASN A 12 5.00 10.53 -1.70
N ALA A 13 4.12 9.87 -0.93
CA ALA A 13 3.36 10.49 0.17
C ALA A 13 3.75 9.95 1.57
N GLY A 14 4.86 9.21 1.67
CA GLY A 14 5.33 8.68 2.96
C GLY A 14 4.56 7.47 3.51
N LYS A 15 3.90 6.66 2.66
CA LYS A 15 3.13 5.47 3.08
C LYS A 15 3.93 4.53 3.98
N SER A 16 5.07 4.02 3.50
CA SER A 16 5.89 3.08 4.27
C SER A 16 6.45 3.70 5.56
N THR A 17 6.75 5.01 5.57
CA THR A 17 7.10 5.73 6.81
C THR A 17 5.95 5.71 7.81
N HIS A 18 4.73 6.02 7.38
CA HIS A 18 3.55 6.02 8.25
C HIS A 18 3.22 4.60 8.76
N LEU A 19 3.37 3.59 7.90
CA LEU A 19 3.23 2.18 8.27
C LEU A 19 4.23 1.81 9.36
N LEU A 20 5.51 2.09 9.16
CA LEU A 20 6.57 1.76 10.13
C LEU A 20 6.40 2.52 11.44
N GLN A 21 6.00 3.79 11.39
CA GLN A 21 5.66 4.57 12.58
C GLN A 21 4.48 3.96 13.33
N SER A 22 3.44 3.52 12.62
CA SER A 22 2.28 2.85 13.23
C SER A 22 2.72 1.55 13.90
N SER A 23 3.53 0.72 13.23
CA SER A 23 4.05 -0.51 13.81
C SER A 23 4.91 -0.25 15.05
N TYR A 24 5.77 0.77 15.01
CA TYR A 24 6.58 1.20 16.15
C TYR A 24 5.70 1.58 17.35
N ASN A 25 4.65 2.38 17.14
CA ASN A 25 3.74 2.79 18.22
C ASN A 25 3.06 1.62 18.94
N TYR A 26 2.70 0.55 18.22
CA TYR A 26 2.18 -0.68 18.82
C TYR A 26 3.25 -1.38 19.67
N ARG A 27 4.45 -1.54 19.11
CA ARG A 27 5.57 -2.23 19.77
C ARG A 27 6.03 -1.52 21.04
N GLU A 28 6.04 -0.19 21.05
CA GLU A 28 6.32 0.63 22.25
C GLU A 28 5.33 0.36 23.40
N ARG A 29 4.14 -0.17 23.11
CA ARG A 29 3.14 -0.57 24.11
C ARG A 29 3.17 -2.06 24.43
N GLY A 30 4.19 -2.78 23.97
CA GLY A 30 4.31 -4.24 24.13
C GLY A 30 3.35 -5.04 23.25
N LEU A 31 2.73 -4.41 22.24
CA LEU A 31 1.80 -5.06 21.32
C LEU A 31 2.55 -5.62 20.10
N THR A 32 2.08 -6.73 19.57
CA THR A 32 2.70 -7.44 18.45
C THR A 32 2.03 -7.07 17.12
N THR A 33 2.85 -6.72 16.13
CA THR A 33 2.39 -6.36 14.78
C THR A 33 2.86 -7.39 13.76
N ALA A 34 2.01 -7.75 12.79
CA ALA A 34 2.43 -8.47 11.59
C ALA A 34 2.45 -7.51 10.39
N ILE A 35 3.61 -7.37 9.75
CA ILE A 35 3.77 -6.53 8.55
C ILE A 35 3.82 -7.45 7.34
N TYR A 36 3.10 -7.10 6.28
CA TYR A 36 3.10 -7.78 5.00
C TYR A 36 3.52 -6.80 3.89
N THR A 37 4.16 -7.32 2.85
CA THR A 37 4.42 -6.61 1.58
C THR A 37 4.25 -7.57 0.40
N ALA A 38 4.01 -7.04 -0.79
CA ALA A 38 3.80 -7.84 -1.98
C ALA A 38 5.13 -8.52 -2.40
N GLN A 39 5.07 -9.79 -2.81
CA GLN A 39 6.24 -10.53 -3.28
C GLN A 39 6.91 -9.88 -4.50
N ILE A 40 6.11 -9.21 -5.34
CA ILE A 40 6.57 -8.46 -6.51
C ILE A 40 7.35 -7.20 -6.12
N ASP A 41 7.28 -6.74 -4.87
CA ASP A 41 8.05 -5.59 -4.40
C ASP A 41 9.45 -6.02 -3.95
N ASP A 42 10.44 -5.83 -4.83
CA ASP A 42 11.86 -6.07 -4.54
C ASP A 42 12.70 -4.78 -4.50
N ARG A 43 12.06 -3.60 -4.44
CA ARG A 43 12.72 -2.29 -4.57
C ARG A 43 13.83 -2.02 -3.55
N PHE A 44 13.81 -2.67 -2.39
CA PHE A 44 14.80 -2.46 -1.32
C PHE A 44 15.42 -3.78 -0.83
N ALA A 45 14.60 -4.78 -0.51
CA ALA A 45 15.02 -6.16 -0.23
C ALA A 45 13.76 -7.05 -0.17
N LYS A 46 13.87 -8.31 -0.60
CA LYS A 46 12.77 -9.28 -0.46
C LYS A 46 12.40 -9.45 1.01
N GLY A 47 11.11 -9.33 1.32
CA GLY A 47 10.59 -9.54 2.67
C GLY A 47 10.90 -8.39 3.64
N LYS A 48 11.08 -7.17 3.13
CA LYS A 48 11.25 -5.97 3.95
C LYS A 48 10.38 -4.83 3.46
N VAL A 49 9.82 -4.08 4.40
CA VAL A 49 9.25 -2.75 4.14
C VAL A 49 10.30 -1.72 4.52
N ALA A 50 10.72 -0.91 3.56
CA ALA A 50 11.70 0.15 3.78
C ALA A 50 11.13 1.50 3.35
N SER A 51 11.41 2.53 4.14
CA SER A 51 11.04 3.90 3.81
C SER A 51 12.22 4.71 3.27
N ARG A 52 11.89 5.79 2.56
CA ARG A 52 12.89 6.73 2.05
C ARG A 52 13.62 7.53 3.13
N LEU A 53 13.16 7.46 4.39
CA LEU A 53 13.82 8.08 5.53
C LEU A 53 14.86 7.16 6.20
N GLY A 54 15.15 6.00 5.61
CA GLY A 54 16.19 5.09 6.10
C GLY A 54 15.76 4.18 7.25
N ILE A 55 14.46 4.10 7.54
CA ILE A 55 13.90 3.10 8.47
C ILE A 55 13.29 1.94 7.70
N ASP A 56 13.47 0.71 8.21
CA ASP A 56 12.92 -0.52 7.66
C ASP A 56 12.44 -1.50 8.74
N ALA A 57 11.64 -2.49 8.33
CA ALA A 57 11.24 -3.63 9.16
C ALA A 57 11.04 -4.88 8.31
N ASP A 58 11.25 -6.05 8.92
CA ASP A 58 10.93 -7.34 8.31
C ASP A 58 9.42 -7.45 8.05
N ALA A 59 9.08 -8.05 6.91
CA ALA A 59 7.73 -8.21 6.43
C ALA A 59 7.52 -9.62 5.85
N PHE A 60 6.34 -10.17 6.11
CA PHE A 60 5.87 -11.36 5.40
C PHE A 60 5.53 -11.00 3.96
N LEU A 61 5.71 -11.97 3.05
CA LEU A 61 5.37 -11.79 1.65
C LEU A 61 3.97 -12.31 1.37
N PHE A 62 3.20 -11.58 0.57
CA PHE A 62 1.98 -12.07 -0.05
C PHE A 62 2.11 -12.07 -1.57
N ASP A 63 1.47 -13.05 -2.20
CA ASP A 63 1.27 -13.16 -3.64
C ASP A 63 -0.18 -13.56 -3.90
N ASP A 64 -0.59 -13.75 -5.16
CA ASP A 64 -1.98 -14.12 -5.47
C ASP A 64 -2.42 -15.49 -4.92
N SER A 65 -1.47 -16.34 -4.52
CA SER A 65 -1.76 -17.69 -4.00
C SER A 65 -2.02 -17.72 -2.50
N ILE A 66 -1.59 -16.69 -1.75
CA ILE A 66 -1.77 -16.68 -0.30
C ILE A 66 -3.22 -16.41 0.08
N ASN A 67 -3.75 -17.22 0.98
CA ASN A 67 -4.98 -16.92 1.70
C ASN A 67 -4.64 -16.11 2.96
N MET A 68 -4.95 -14.82 2.93
CA MET A 68 -4.57 -13.88 3.99
C MET A 68 -5.19 -14.26 5.35
N LEU A 69 -6.45 -14.67 5.35
CA LEU A 69 -7.14 -15.07 6.59
C LEU A 69 -6.46 -16.28 7.24
N VAL A 70 -6.19 -17.33 6.45
CA VAL A 70 -5.58 -18.57 6.97
C VAL A 70 -4.17 -18.30 7.47
N ASP A 71 -3.34 -17.58 6.71
CA ASP A 71 -1.97 -17.26 7.11
C ASP A 71 -1.94 -16.41 8.39
N ILE A 72 -2.73 -15.32 8.45
CA ILE A 72 -2.81 -14.45 9.63
C ILE A 72 -3.32 -15.23 10.84
N LYS A 73 -4.35 -16.07 10.67
CA LYS A 73 -4.90 -16.90 11.76
C LYS A 73 -3.85 -17.85 12.33
N ASN A 74 -3.12 -18.55 11.48
CA ASN A 74 -2.07 -19.49 11.91
C ASN A 74 -0.95 -18.75 12.66
N LYS A 75 -0.52 -17.58 12.18
CA LYS A 75 0.47 -16.76 12.89
C LYS A 75 -0.05 -16.27 14.22
N HIS A 76 -1.30 -15.79 14.27
CA HIS A 76 -1.94 -15.32 15.49
C HIS A 76 -2.04 -16.43 16.57
N GLN A 77 -2.30 -17.67 16.15
CA GLN A 77 -2.30 -18.83 17.04
C GLN A 77 -0.90 -19.15 17.59
N ALA A 78 0.15 -19.02 16.77
CA ALA A 78 1.52 -19.24 17.22
C ALA A 78 2.04 -18.12 18.13
N LYS A 79 1.69 -16.88 17.82
CA LYS A 79 1.99 -15.69 18.62
C LYS A 79 0.89 -14.66 18.39
N LYS A 80 0.28 -14.20 19.48
CA LYS A 80 -0.77 -13.17 19.44
C LYS A 80 -0.33 -11.99 18.55
N ILE A 81 -1.20 -11.62 17.60
CA ILE A 81 -1.07 -10.43 16.76
C ILE A 81 -2.13 -9.43 17.20
N ASP A 82 -1.72 -8.20 17.48
CA ASP A 82 -2.58 -7.09 17.90
C ASP A 82 -2.90 -6.12 16.74
N CYS A 83 -2.14 -6.18 15.65
CA CYS A 83 -2.38 -5.38 14.43
C CYS A 83 -1.72 -6.03 13.21
N VAL A 84 -2.43 -6.01 12.08
CA VAL A 84 -1.88 -6.37 10.77
C VAL A 84 -1.66 -5.09 9.97
N LEU A 85 -0.49 -4.95 9.35
CA LEU A 85 -0.14 -3.86 8.46
C LEU A 85 0.22 -4.42 7.09
N ILE A 86 -0.40 -3.91 6.03
CA ILE A 86 -0.14 -4.36 4.65
C ILE A 86 0.46 -3.19 3.87
N ASP A 87 1.70 -3.31 3.41
CA ASP A 87 2.29 -2.38 2.43
C ASP A 87 1.94 -2.81 1.00
N GLU A 88 1.99 -1.86 0.08
CA GLU A 88 1.68 -2.04 -1.35
C GLU A 88 0.36 -2.78 -1.59
N ALA A 89 -0.65 -2.44 -0.79
CA ALA A 89 -1.97 -3.09 -0.74
C ALA A 89 -2.76 -3.00 -2.05
N GLN A 90 -2.35 -2.16 -3.00
CA GLN A 90 -2.94 -2.15 -4.35
C GLN A 90 -2.72 -3.48 -5.08
N PHE A 91 -1.69 -4.26 -4.72
CA PHE A 91 -1.41 -5.57 -5.31
C PHE A 91 -2.21 -6.70 -4.68
N LEU A 92 -3.05 -6.44 -3.68
CA LEU A 92 -4.00 -7.45 -3.19
C LEU A 92 -5.01 -7.77 -4.29
N SER A 93 -5.44 -9.02 -4.36
CA SER A 93 -6.64 -9.37 -5.10
C SER A 93 -7.90 -8.95 -4.35
N THR A 94 -9.02 -8.80 -5.06
CA THR A 94 -10.33 -8.53 -4.45
C THR A 94 -10.69 -9.57 -3.39
N GLU A 95 -10.37 -10.84 -3.64
CA GLU A 95 -10.62 -11.93 -2.70
C GLU A 95 -9.76 -11.80 -1.43
N GLN A 96 -8.49 -11.39 -1.56
CA GLN A 96 -7.65 -11.13 -0.39
C GLN A 96 -8.16 -9.94 0.43
N VAL A 97 -8.68 -8.88 -0.21
CA VAL A 97 -9.29 -7.77 0.51
C VAL A 97 -10.52 -8.24 1.31
N LYS A 98 -11.34 -9.13 0.75
CA LYS A 98 -12.45 -9.77 1.47
C LYS A 98 -11.94 -10.62 2.65
N GLN A 99 -10.87 -11.38 2.48
CA GLN A 99 -10.27 -12.12 3.58
C GLN A 99 -9.75 -11.20 4.70
N LEU A 100 -9.30 -9.98 4.38
CA LEU A 100 -8.93 -8.99 5.38
C LEU A 100 -10.13 -8.46 6.18
N THR A 101 -11.33 -8.39 5.58
CA THR A 101 -12.56 -8.10 6.37
C THR A 101 -12.86 -9.25 7.32
N ASP A 102 -12.69 -10.49 6.87
CA ASP A 102 -12.86 -11.66 7.75
C ASP A 102 -11.83 -11.67 8.91
N VAL A 103 -10.61 -11.19 8.70
CA VAL A 103 -9.61 -11.01 9.78
C VAL A 103 -10.12 -10.03 10.83
N VAL A 104 -10.71 -8.92 10.41
CA VAL A 104 -11.29 -7.91 11.31
C VAL A 104 -12.48 -8.49 12.07
N ASP A 105 -13.39 -9.17 11.38
CA ASP A 105 -14.65 -9.63 11.95
C ASP A 105 -14.49 -10.88 12.82
N LEU A 106 -13.69 -11.85 12.38
CA LEU A 106 -13.57 -13.16 13.02
C LEU A 106 -12.42 -13.23 14.01
N LEU A 107 -11.31 -12.54 13.74
CA LEU A 107 -10.13 -12.55 14.63
C LEU A 107 -10.08 -11.33 15.53
N HIS A 108 -10.90 -10.31 15.26
CA HIS A 108 -10.92 -9.04 16.00
C HIS A 108 -9.55 -8.33 15.99
N ILE A 109 -8.82 -8.46 14.88
CA ILE A 109 -7.51 -7.83 14.68
C ILE A 109 -7.67 -6.66 13.71
N PRO A 110 -7.29 -5.41 14.07
CA PRO A 110 -7.33 -4.31 13.12
C PRO A 110 -6.33 -4.51 11.98
N VAL A 111 -6.74 -4.12 10.78
CA VAL A 111 -5.93 -4.22 9.55
C VAL A 111 -5.71 -2.82 8.99
N LEU A 112 -4.45 -2.42 8.83
CA LEU A 112 -4.06 -1.15 8.23
C LEU A 112 -3.40 -1.42 6.88
N ALA A 113 -4.14 -1.21 5.80
CA ALA A 113 -3.67 -1.38 4.44
C ALA A 113 -3.15 -0.05 3.86
N TYR A 114 -1.96 -0.07 3.26
CA TYR A 114 -1.29 1.08 2.67
C TYR A 114 -1.10 0.84 1.18
N GLY A 115 -1.61 1.72 0.32
CA GLY A 115 -1.50 1.51 -1.12
C GLY A 115 -1.74 2.77 -1.95
N ILE A 116 -1.44 2.68 -3.25
CA ILE A 116 -1.80 3.73 -4.21
C ILE A 116 -3.20 3.50 -4.77
N ARG A 117 -3.92 4.59 -5.07
CA ARG A 117 -5.29 4.47 -5.59
C ARG A 117 -5.33 4.02 -7.04
N THR A 118 -4.49 4.61 -7.87
CA THR A 118 -4.47 4.44 -9.32
C THR A 118 -3.06 4.22 -9.81
N ASP A 119 -2.96 3.60 -10.98
CA ASP A 119 -1.71 3.48 -11.73
C ASP A 119 -1.35 4.79 -12.45
N PHE A 120 -0.34 4.69 -13.33
CA PHE A 120 0.17 5.81 -14.13
C PHE A 120 -0.76 6.25 -15.28
N LEU A 121 -1.79 5.47 -15.60
CA LEU A 121 -2.83 5.80 -16.59
C LEU A 121 -4.08 6.39 -15.92
N GLY A 122 -4.13 6.36 -14.59
CA GLY A 122 -5.27 6.84 -13.80
C GLY A 122 -6.32 5.76 -13.54
N GLU A 123 -6.03 4.50 -13.85
CA GLU A 123 -6.91 3.36 -13.62
C GLU A 123 -6.66 2.75 -12.23
N THR A 124 -7.71 2.25 -11.59
CA THR A 124 -7.57 1.62 -10.27
C THR A 124 -6.98 0.23 -10.36
N PHE A 125 -6.19 -0.14 -9.36
CA PHE A 125 -5.84 -1.55 -9.10
C PHE A 125 -7.03 -2.28 -8.47
N SER A 126 -7.12 -3.60 -8.66
CA SER A 126 -8.16 -4.44 -8.07
C SER A 126 -8.21 -4.34 -6.55
N GLY A 127 -7.06 -4.48 -5.87
CA GLY A 127 -6.95 -4.35 -4.42
C GLY A 127 -7.39 -2.98 -3.93
N SER A 128 -6.94 -1.92 -4.60
CA SER A 128 -7.32 -0.54 -4.25
C SER A 128 -8.80 -0.27 -4.49
N ALA A 129 -9.39 -0.78 -5.57
CA ALA A 129 -10.82 -0.64 -5.84
C ALA A 129 -11.66 -1.32 -4.74
N ALA A 130 -11.28 -2.55 -4.35
CA ALA A 130 -11.94 -3.26 -3.27
C ALA A 130 -11.76 -2.57 -1.90
N LEU A 131 -10.56 -2.11 -1.57
CA LEU A 131 -10.28 -1.39 -0.33
C LEU A 131 -11.04 -0.06 -0.24
N LEU A 132 -11.14 0.69 -1.34
CA LEU A 132 -11.97 1.90 -1.41
C LEU A 132 -13.45 1.61 -1.16
N ALA A 133 -13.93 0.44 -1.60
CA ALA A 133 -15.34 0.06 -1.48
C ALA A 133 -15.68 -0.48 -0.08
N TRP A 134 -14.76 -1.21 0.56
CA TRP A 134 -15.09 -2.05 1.72
C TRP A 134 -14.38 -1.67 3.03
N ALA A 135 -13.33 -0.85 3.01
CA ALA A 135 -12.67 -0.43 4.24
C ALA A 135 -13.59 0.46 5.10
N ASP A 136 -13.59 0.25 6.42
CA ASP A 136 -14.35 1.06 7.39
C ASP A 136 -13.88 2.52 7.42
N LYS A 137 -12.59 2.74 7.14
CA LYS A 137 -11.93 4.03 7.22
C LYS A 137 -11.01 4.25 6.02
N LEU A 138 -11.23 5.36 5.33
CA LEU A 138 -10.38 5.84 4.25
C LEU A 138 -9.55 7.02 4.76
N VAL A 139 -8.22 6.88 4.74
CA VAL A 139 -7.29 7.92 5.19
C VAL A 139 -6.39 8.31 4.03
N GLU A 140 -6.49 9.58 3.60
CA GLU A 140 -5.65 10.10 2.52
C GLU A 140 -4.31 10.62 3.07
N LEU A 141 -3.20 9.99 2.68
CA LEU A 141 -1.86 10.56 2.86
C LEU A 141 -1.55 11.48 1.68
N LYS A 142 -1.47 12.78 1.96
CA LYS A 142 -1.36 13.82 0.93
C LYS A 142 0.09 13.96 0.46
N THR A 143 0.25 14.22 -0.84
CA THR A 143 1.49 14.73 -1.42
C THR A 143 1.18 15.89 -2.35
N ILE A 144 2.22 16.54 -2.86
CA ILE A 144 2.15 17.85 -3.51
C ILE A 144 2.63 17.71 -4.94
N CYS A 145 1.84 18.23 -5.89
CA CYS A 145 2.25 18.39 -7.28
C CYS A 145 3.21 19.59 -7.37
N HIS A 146 4.11 19.61 -8.36
CA HIS A 146 5.06 20.71 -8.58
C HIS A 146 4.43 22.14 -8.59
N CYS A 147 3.13 22.25 -8.83
CA CYS A 147 2.39 23.53 -8.75
C CYS A 147 1.83 23.90 -7.37
N GLY A 148 2.16 23.16 -6.32
CA GLY A 148 1.68 23.39 -4.95
C GLY A 148 0.29 22.82 -4.64
N ARG A 149 -0.48 22.38 -5.66
CA ARG A 149 -1.78 21.72 -5.43
C ARG A 149 -1.58 20.27 -4.94
N LYS A 150 -2.58 19.75 -4.21
CA LYS A 150 -2.63 18.34 -3.83
C LYS A 150 -2.51 17.43 -5.07
N ALA A 151 -1.56 16.51 -5.03
CA ALA A 151 -1.41 15.49 -6.05
C ALA A 151 -2.33 14.29 -5.75
N ASN A 152 -3.04 13.85 -6.78
CA ASN A 152 -4.01 12.74 -6.71
C ASN A 152 -3.71 11.65 -7.74
N PHE A 153 -2.74 11.90 -8.62
CA PHE A 153 -2.34 11.05 -9.74
C PHE A 153 -0.82 10.85 -9.69
N VAL A 154 -0.34 9.86 -10.41
CA VAL A 154 1.09 9.64 -10.64
C VAL A 154 1.27 9.42 -12.14
N ILE A 155 2.37 9.90 -12.72
CA ILE A 155 2.80 9.51 -14.06
C ILE A 155 4.03 8.62 -13.96
N ARG A 156 4.26 7.81 -15.00
CA ARG A 156 5.53 7.11 -15.24
C ARG A 156 6.24 7.80 -16.40
N GLN A 157 7.51 8.08 -16.24
CA GLN A 157 8.38 8.64 -17.27
C GLN A 157 9.34 7.57 -17.79
N ASP A 158 9.68 7.64 -19.07
CA ASP A 158 10.75 6.83 -19.66
C ASP A 158 12.15 7.40 -19.34
N GLU A 159 13.19 6.81 -19.91
CA GLU A 159 14.59 7.23 -19.71
C GLU A 159 14.89 8.65 -20.20
N ASN A 160 14.02 9.22 -21.03
CA ASN A 160 14.14 10.58 -21.56
C ASN A 160 13.26 11.59 -20.82
N GLY A 161 12.57 11.18 -19.74
CA GLY A 161 11.65 12.01 -18.99
C GLY A 161 10.28 12.20 -19.66
N VAL A 162 9.97 11.41 -20.70
CA VAL A 162 8.70 11.52 -21.43
C VAL A 162 7.62 10.69 -20.74
N PRO A 163 6.43 11.26 -20.46
CA PRO A 163 5.32 10.51 -19.86
C PRO A 163 4.88 9.33 -20.72
N VAL A 164 4.87 8.16 -20.11
CA VAL A 164 4.45 6.89 -20.71
C VAL A 164 2.92 6.81 -20.72
N LYS A 165 2.34 6.57 -21.91
CA LYS A 165 0.87 6.46 -22.11
C LYS A 165 0.36 5.04 -22.36
N VAL A 166 1.26 4.09 -22.52
CA VAL A 166 0.95 2.67 -22.77
C VAL A 166 1.97 1.81 -22.05
N GLY A 167 1.58 0.61 -21.64
CA GLY A 167 2.48 -0.36 -21.03
C GLY A 167 1.82 -1.10 -19.87
N GLN A 168 2.56 -2.05 -19.29
CA GLN A 168 2.06 -2.80 -18.15
C GLN A 168 1.89 -1.88 -16.93
N GLN A 169 0.79 -2.13 -16.21
CA GLN A 169 0.41 -1.46 -14.96
C GLN A 169 1.46 -1.64 -13.87
N VAL A 170 2.19 -2.76 -13.91
CA VAL A 170 3.23 -3.11 -12.95
C VAL A 170 4.59 -3.11 -13.64
N GLU A 171 5.46 -2.18 -13.22
CA GLU A 171 6.88 -2.21 -13.54
C GLU A 171 7.65 -1.87 -12.28
N VAL A 172 8.40 -2.85 -11.80
CA VAL A 172 9.24 -2.72 -10.60
C VAL A 172 10.57 -2.14 -11.05
N GLY A 173 10.81 -0.87 -10.73
CA GLY A 173 11.97 -0.14 -11.22
C GLY A 173 12.01 1.30 -10.71
N GLY A 174 13.21 1.89 -10.69
CA GLY A 174 13.61 3.11 -9.98
C GLY A 174 12.53 4.17 -9.77
N ASN A 175 12.38 4.59 -8.50
CA ASN A 175 11.51 5.70 -8.05
C ASN A 175 11.67 7.00 -8.86
N GLU A 176 12.81 7.18 -9.52
CA GLU A 176 13.16 8.32 -10.38
C GLU A 176 12.24 8.45 -11.60
N ARG A 177 11.50 7.38 -11.96
CA ARG A 177 10.56 7.39 -13.09
C ARG A 177 9.14 7.83 -12.74
N TYR A 178 8.82 8.07 -11.46
CA TYR A 178 7.43 8.35 -11.05
C TYR A 178 7.25 9.73 -10.44
N GLU A 179 6.33 10.53 -11.00
CA GLU A 179 6.03 11.89 -10.54
C GLU A 179 4.57 12.04 -10.10
N PRO A 180 4.29 12.49 -8.86
CA PRO A 180 2.93 12.73 -8.40
C PRO A 180 2.38 14.08 -8.90
N LEU A 181 1.20 14.06 -9.52
CA LEU A 181 0.59 15.22 -10.15
C LEU A 181 -0.84 15.53 -9.66
N CYS A 182 -1.22 16.81 -9.79
CA CYS A 182 -2.61 17.22 -9.72
C CYS A 182 -3.33 16.84 -11.03
N ARG A 183 -4.66 16.73 -10.99
CA ARG A 183 -5.46 16.30 -12.16
C ARG A 183 -5.21 17.13 -13.42
N ALA A 184 -4.97 18.44 -13.28
CA ALA A 184 -4.76 19.32 -14.42
C ALA A 184 -3.46 19.02 -15.17
N HIS A 185 -2.34 18.84 -14.45
CA HIS A 185 -1.06 18.47 -15.06
C HIS A 185 -1.05 17.02 -15.53
N PHE A 186 -1.71 16.12 -14.81
CA PHE A 186 -1.88 14.74 -15.28
C PHE A 186 -2.59 14.69 -16.65
N LYS A 187 -3.70 15.43 -16.80
CA LYS A 187 -4.42 15.54 -18.08
C LYS A 187 -3.50 15.97 -19.21
N GLN A 188 -2.81 17.11 -19.04
CA GLN A 188 -1.91 17.65 -20.07
C GLN A 188 -0.87 16.64 -20.59
N LEU A 189 -0.45 15.71 -19.74
CA LEU A 189 0.59 14.74 -20.07
C LEU A 189 0.04 13.40 -20.55
N VAL A 190 -1.07 12.92 -20.00
CA VAL A 190 -1.56 11.54 -20.23
C VAL A 190 -2.91 11.50 -20.95
N TRP A 191 -3.88 12.34 -20.57
CA TRP A 191 -5.24 12.38 -21.14
C TRP A 191 -5.46 13.57 -22.07
#